data_AF-A0A9D7D3E8-F1
#
_entry.id   AF-A0A9D7D3E8-F1
#
_cell.length_a   1.000
_cell.length_b   1.000
_cell.length_c   1.000
_cell.angle_alpha   90.00
_cell.angle_beta   90.00
_cell.angle_gamma   90.00
#
_symmetry.space_group_name_H-M   'P 1'
#
loop_
_entity.id
_entity.type
_entity.pdbx_description
1 polymer ?
#
loop_
_entity_poly.entity_id
_entity_poly.type
_entity_poly.pdbx_seq_one_letter_code
_entity_poly.pdbx_strand_id
1 'polypeptide(L)'
;MNRRLQRLKGPLVVLVDELDRVEDSEIRAIAQFVRAVVDFKGVSYVLAYDSNRVIQALGAGVAEADRSERGRHYLEKIIQLPISIPIVFVEELSKMLNAELGALSDADLPRDFEDYPRYKELTEKLVSAVISTPRDTKRIVGAFNVMRGLVGREVDWVDLFGFVVLTTKYPKTLELIRDEPERYVDNPLSLGEHMRRYRLHDDKNADLFAGSIDPDEDDSDLRSLLEVLFPTLGKGRSQRDAYPDPISHRRSLLTVLRLGLVPGAARRETIDAALSASSEGVLDALATAAVNGEIASFLDRLDDIYSDDQNVHHVRFWRGVAAFLKRLPRSPAEEVAQFANVVDNLGDILPRAVRRQPLLREAARDVFHDLAERGDDLTLVPTWLREQMWAHGTHDLRERGADGAWYDKSETLWWCGRLSTAWRQRFLQEDLFRQTWDLHWAYAMLQSRNWDERCRDRATELIRTNESFDNVILMMFGGSNVTGKSSIAELCDGATFWSRVDERLTSDGLAPAVRQALEKSKQRDYD
;
A
#
# COMPACT_ATOMS: atom_id res chain seq x y z
N MET A 1 -58.24 -10.58 38.65
CA MET A 1 -57.17 -11.22 37.86
C MET A 1 -57.26 -12.75 37.88
N ASN A 2 -57.16 -13.38 39.06
CA ASN A 2 -56.97 -14.84 39.19
C ASN A 2 -58.05 -15.71 38.50
N ARG A 3 -59.35 -15.36 38.60
CA ARG A 3 -60.44 -16.08 37.90
C ARG A 3 -60.39 -15.99 36.36
N ARG A 4 -59.77 -14.94 35.80
CA ARG A 4 -59.59 -14.79 34.34
C ARG A 4 -58.36 -15.57 33.87
N LEU A 5 -57.27 -15.57 34.65
CA LEU A 5 -56.08 -16.37 34.37
C LEU A 5 -56.38 -17.89 34.44
N GLN A 6 -57.24 -18.32 35.37
CA GLN A 6 -57.72 -19.71 35.45
C GLN A 6 -58.55 -20.18 34.24
N ARG A 7 -59.00 -19.26 33.38
CA ARG A 7 -59.70 -19.59 32.12
C ARG A 7 -58.74 -19.76 30.94
N LEU A 8 -57.47 -19.38 31.08
CA LEU A 8 -56.45 -19.71 30.08
C LEU A 8 -56.20 -21.22 30.12
N LYS A 9 -56.21 -21.85 28.93
CA LYS A 9 -56.07 -23.30 28.78
C LYS A 9 -54.62 -23.79 28.94
N GLY A 10 -53.67 -22.92 29.26
CA GLY A 10 -52.25 -23.26 29.35
C GLY A 10 -51.45 -22.27 30.24
N PRO A 11 -50.20 -22.62 30.58
CA PRO A 11 -49.32 -21.78 31.37
C PRO A 11 -48.92 -20.51 30.60
N LEU A 12 -48.84 -19.38 31.30
CA LEU A 12 -48.36 -18.09 30.80
C LEU A 12 -46.91 -17.90 31.25
N VAL A 13 -46.00 -17.64 30.31
CA VAL A 13 -44.63 -17.24 30.60
C VAL A 13 -44.45 -15.77 30.24
N VAL A 14 -44.04 -14.95 31.20
CA VAL A 14 -43.75 -13.53 31.00
C VAL A 14 -42.24 -13.35 30.97
N LEU A 15 -41.71 -13.00 29.80
CA LEU A 15 -40.30 -12.66 29.63
C LEU A 15 -40.13 -11.14 29.84
N VAL A 16 -39.23 -10.76 30.73
CA VAL A 16 -38.78 -9.37 30.91
C VAL A 16 -37.30 -9.34 30.55
N ASP A 17 -36.98 -8.74 29.42
CA ASP A 17 -35.61 -8.59 28.94
C ASP A 17 -35.05 -7.21 29.32
N GLU A 18 -33.72 -7.10 29.38
CA GLU A 18 -32.97 -5.85 29.63
C GLU A 18 -33.43 -5.07 30.88
N LEU A 19 -33.82 -5.75 31.95
CA LEU A 19 -34.28 -5.10 33.20
C LEU A 19 -33.23 -4.14 33.78
N ASP A 20 -31.95 -4.37 33.52
CA ASP A 20 -30.83 -3.52 33.94
C ASP A 20 -30.73 -2.17 33.20
N ARG A 21 -31.47 -1.97 32.10
CA ARG A 21 -31.44 -0.74 31.29
C ARG A 21 -32.44 0.35 31.71
N VAL A 22 -33.35 0.04 32.62
CA VAL A 22 -34.33 1.00 33.15
C VAL A 22 -33.78 1.74 34.37
N GLU A 23 -34.46 2.79 34.80
CA GLU A 23 -34.05 3.61 35.94
C GLU A 23 -34.12 2.81 37.25
N ASP A 24 -33.32 3.18 38.26
CA ASP A 24 -33.28 2.48 39.56
C ASP A 24 -34.65 2.37 40.23
N SER A 25 -35.49 3.38 40.04
CA SER A 25 -36.87 3.38 40.57
C SER A 25 -37.75 2.35 39.86
N GLU A 26 -37.57 2.17 38.55
CA GLU A 26 -38.30 1.21 37.72
C GLU A 26 -37.84 -0.22 38.00
N ILE A 27 -36.53 -0.47 38.14
CA ILE A 27 -36.00 -1.79 38.57
C ILE A 27 -36.64 -2.21 39.88
N ARG A 28 -36.71 -1.29 40.86
CA ARG A 28 -37.35 -1.56 42.16
C ARG A 28 -38.84 -1.79 42.04
N ALA A 29 -39.55 -1.02 41.21
CA ALA A 29 -40.98 -1.20 40.99
C ALA A 29 -41.28 -2.56 40.34
N ILE A 30 -40.51 -2.95 39.33
CA ILE A 30 -40.63 -4.25 38.66
C ILE A 30 -40.32 -5.37 39.65
N ALA A 31 -39.26 -5.26 40.45
CA ALA A 31 -38.91 -6.27 41.44
C ALA A 31 -40.01 -6.41 42.52
N GLN A 32 -40.58 -5.30 43.00
CA GLN A 32 -41.72 -5.32 43.91
C GLN A 32 -42.97 -5.94 43.28
N PHE A 33 -43.25 -5.63 42.02
CA PHE A 33 -44.34 -6.22 41.25
C PHE A 33 -44.17 -7.73 41.10
N VAL A 34 -43.00 -8.19 40.64
CA VAL A 34 -42.69 -9.62 40.50
C VAL A 34 -42.88 -10.31 41.84
N ARG A 35 -42.32 -9.76 42.93
CA ARG A 35 -42.50 -10.30 44.28
C ARG A 35 -43.98 -10.42 44.70
N ALA A 36 -44.84 -9.47 44.31
CA ALA A 36 -46.26 -9.47 44.65
C ALA A 36 -47.10 -10.41 43.76
N VAL A 37 -46.59 -10.78 42.57
CA VAL A 37 -47.36 -11.43 41.50
C VAL A 37 -46.88 -12.87 41.22
N VAL A 38 -45.71 -13.27 41.74
CA VAL A 38 -45.12 -14.61 41.61
C VAL A 38 -46.04 -15.75 42.09
N ASP A 39 -47.02 -15.49 42.96
CA ASP A 39 -47.93 -16.52 43.48
C ASP A 39 -49.15 -16.85 42.58
N PHE A 40 -49.23 -16.31 41.36
CA PHE A 40 -50.32 -16.68 40.45
C PHE A 40 -50.11 -18.05 39.81
N LYS A 41 -50.98 -19.00 40.16
CA LYS A 41 -51.01 -20.35 39.58
C LYS A 41 -51.13 -20.28 38.05
N GLY A 42 -50.17 -20.88 37.36
CA GLY A 42 -50.12 -20.93 35.90
C GLY A 42 -49.40 -19.74 35.24
N VAL A 43 -48.71 -18.89 36.01
CA VAL A 43 -47.86 -17.81 35.49
C VAL A 43 -46.42 -17.98 35.97
N SER A 44 -45.47 -17.94 35.05
CA SER A 44 -44.03 -17.94 35.34
C SER A 44 -43.36 -16.69 34.77
N TYR A 45 -42.35 -16.18 35.46
CA TYR A 45 -41.56 -15.02 35.02
C TYR A 45 -40.14 -15.44 34.70
N VAL A 46 -39.62 -14.95 33.58
CA VAL A 46 -38.21 -15.09 33.20
C VAL A 46 -37.65 -13.69 33.08
N LEU A 47 -36.66 -13.37 33.91
CA LEU A 47 -36.02 -12.05 33.95
C LEU A 47 -34.59 -12.19 33.41
N ALA A 48 -34.26 -11.40 32.38
CA ALA A 48 -32.89 -11.27 31.89
C ALA A 48 -32.33 -9.90 32.31
N TYR A 49 -31.15 -9.91 32.94
CA TYR A 49 -30.55 -8.72 33.53
C TYR A 49 -29.05 -8.89 33.80
N ASP A 50 -28.32 -7.77 33.82
CA ASP A 50 -27.00 -7.69 34.47
C ASP A 50 -27.16 -7.71 35.99
N SER A 51 -26.58 -8.73 36.64
CA SER A 51 -26.74 -8.95 38.07
C SER A 51 -26.16 -7.83 38.92
N ASN A 52 -24.99 -7.28 38.55
CA ASN A 52 -24.33 -6.23 39.29
C ASN A 52 -25.15 -4.94 39.24
N ARG A 53 -25.63 -4.56 38.06
CA ARG A 53 -26.45 -3.36 37.86
C ARG A 53 -27.76 -3.43 38.66
N VAL A 54 -28.45 -4.56 38.63
CA VAL A 54 -29.70 -4.77 39.38
C VAL A 54 -29.44 -4.81 40.89
N ILE A 55 -28.37 -5.45 41.35
CA ILE A 55 -27.97 -5.44 42.77
C ILE A 55 -27.78 -4.01 43.27
N GLN A 56 -27.09 -3.15 42.52
CA GLN A 56 -26.89 -1.75 42.91
C GLN A 56 -28.22 -1.00 43.04
N ALA A 57 -29.11 -1.14 42.05
CA ALA A 57 -30.41 -0.48 42.05
C ALA A 57 -31.30 -0.92 43.22
N LEU A 58 -31.33 -2.21 43.52
CA LEU A 58 -32.12 -2.78 44.62
C LEU A 58 -31.54 -2.43 46.00
N GLY A 59 -30.21 -2.28 46.07
CA GLY A 59 -29.49 -1.86 47.26
C GLY A 59 -29.66 -0.38 47.61
N ALA A 60 -30.23 0.45 46.75
CA ALA A 60 -30.35 1.89 46.97
C ALA A 60 -31.07 2.25 48.28
N GLY A 61 -30.57 3.29 48.97
CA GLY A 61 -31.11 3.80 50.25
C GLY A 61 -30.37 3.35 51.52
N VAL A 62 -29.23 2.67 51.39
CA VAL A 62 -28.26 2.41 52.49
C VAL A 62 -26.89 3.00 52.14
N ALA A 63 -25.96 2.97 53.12
CA ALA A 63 -24.58 3.37 52.89
C ALA A 63 -23.94 2.55 51.75
N GLU A 64 -23.03 3.16 50.99
CA GLU A 64 -22.41 2.55 49.80
C GLU A 64 -21.75 1.19 50.11
N ALA A 65 -21.15 1.07 51.30
CA ALA A 65 -20.51 -0.15 51.77
C ALA A 65 -21.48 -1.35 51.87
N ASP A 66 -22.76 -1.11 52.19
CA ASP A 66 -23.77 -2.16 52.42
C ASP A 66 -24.71 -2.35 51.22
N ARG A 67 -24.62 -1.48 50.20
CA ARG A 67 -25.55 -1.45 49.05
C ARG A 67 -25.58 -2.78 48.31
N SER A 68 -24.41 -3.31 47.96
CA SER A 68 -24.30 -4.56 47.19
C SER A 68 -24.86 -5.77 47.94
N GLU A 69 -24.61 -5.88 49.25
CA GLU A 69 -25.08 -6.99 50.07
C GLU A 69 -26.61 -6.97 50.22
N ARG A 70 -27.18 -5.80 50.53
CA ARG A 70 -28.63 -5.62 50.60
C ARG A 70 -29.32 -5.94 49.27
N GLY A 71 -28.74 -5.47 48.16
CA GLY A 71 -29.24 -5.74 46.82
C GLY A 71 -29.27 -7.24 46.49
N ARG A 72 -28.19 -7.97 46.81
CA ARG A 72 -28.13 -9.44 46.65
C ARG A 72 -29.21 -10.15 47.46
N HIS A 73 -29.35 -9.83 48.74
CA HIS A 73 -30.39 -10.41 49.59
C HIS A 73 -31.82 -10.10 49.11
N TYR A 74 -32.03 -8.95 48.48
CA TYR A 74 -33.31 -8.64 47.87
C TYR A 74 -33.57 -9.50 46.63
N LEU A 75 -32.56 -9.65 45.77
CA LEU A 75 -32.64 -10.45 44.55
C LEU A 75 -32.89 -11.94 44.86
N GLU A 76 -32.22 -12.52 45.85
CA GLU A 76 -32.42 -13.90 46.33
C GLU A 76 -33.87 -14.17 46.77
N LYS A 77 -34.60 -13.16 47.25
CA LYS A 77 -36.01 -13.30 47.67
C LYS A 77 -36.99 -13.30 46.51
N ILE A 78 -36.57 -12.88 45.33
CA ILE A 78 -37.44 -12.72 44.15
C ILE A 78 -37.12 -13.78 43.10
N ILE A 79 -35.84 -14.09 42.93
CA ILE A 79 -35.35 -15.03 41.93
C ILE A 79 -35.28 -16.43 42.55
N GLN A 80 -36.21 -17.30 42.17
CA GLN A 80 -36.26 -18.68 42.66
C GLN A 80 -35.14 -19.56 42.09
N LEU A 81 -34.79 -19.33 40.82
CA LEU A 81 -33.75 -20.07 40.11
C LEU A 81 -32.88 -19.09 39.30
N PRO A 82 -31.70 -18.71 39.81
CA PRO A 82 -30.75 -17.94 39.02
C PRO A 82 -30.07 -18.85 37.99
N ILE A 83 -30.25 -18.55 36.71
CA ILE A 83 -29.53 -19.21 35.61
C ILE A 83 -28.47 -18.25 35.12
N SER A 84 -27.20 -18.57 35.37
CA SER A 84 -26.08 -17.81 34.80
C SER A 84 -25.82 -18.27 33.37
N ILE A 85 -25.48 -17.33 32.49
CA ILE A 85 -25.05 -17.66 31.13
C ILE A 85 -23.74 -18.49 31.26
N PRO A 86 -23.62 -19.63 30.56
CA PRO A 86 -22.40 -20.42 30.57
C PRO A 86 -21.19 -19.60 30.14
N ILE A 87 -20.02 -19.95 30.69
CA ILE A 87 -18.75 -19.43 30.20
C ILE A 87 -18.59 -19.93 28.76
N VAL A 88 -18.23 -19.03 27.85
CA VAL A 88 -17.93 -19.39 26.46
C VAL A 88 -16.47 -19.76 26.37
N PHE A 89 -16.15 -20.93 25.81
CA PHE A 89 -14.77 -21.34 25.60
C PHE A 89 -14.14 -20.62 24.40
N VAL A 90 -12.82 -20.47 24.42
CA VAL A 90 -12.07 -19.82 23.35
C VAL A 90 -12.31 -20.52 22.02
N GLU A 91 -12.32 -21.86 22.02
CA GLU A 91 -12.55 -22.67 20.83
C GLU A 91 -13.97 -22.51 20.28
N GLU A 92 -14.96 -22.24 21.14
CA GLU A 92 -16.33 -21.95 20.71
C GLU A 92 -16.40 -20.57 20.06
N LEU A 93 -15.78 -19.55 20.66
CA LEU A 93 -15.70 -18.21 20.07
C LEU A 93 -14.97 -18.21 18.73
N SER A 94 -13.84 -18.91 18.61
CA SER A 94 -13.10 -19.04 17.35
C SER A 94 -13.94 -19.71 16.27
N LYS A 95 -14.65 -20.81 16.60
CA LYS A 95 -15.56 -21.47 15.66
C LYS A 95 -16.71 -20.56 15.25
N MET A 96 -17.28 -19.81 16.17
CA MET A 96 -18.33 -18.84 15.87
C MET A 96 -17.82 -17.73 14.96
N LEU A 97 -16.62 -17.20 15.22
CA LEU A 97 -15.99 -16.19 14.38
C LEU A 97 -15.76 -16.70 12.95
N ASN A 98 -15.15 -17.88 12.81
CA ASN A 98 -14.92 -18.49 11.51
C ASN A 98 -16.23 -18.77 10.78
N ALA A 99 -17.27 -19.24 11.48
CA ALA A 99 -18.58 -19.49 10.89
C ALA A 99 -19.25 -18.19 10.40
N GLU A 100 -19.19 -17.11 11.18
CA GLU A 100 -19.74 -15.81 10.80
C GLU A 100 -18.96 -15.20 9.61
N LEU A 101 -17.62 -15.32 9.60
CA LEU A 101 -16.79 -14.88 8.46
C LEU A 101 -17.04 -15.72 7.20
N GLY A 102 -17.14 -17.05 7.35
CA GLY A 102 -17.43 -17.97 6.24
C GLY A 102 -18.83 -17.80 5.65
N ALA A 103 -19.77 -17.25 6.43
CA ALA A 103 -21.10 -16.89 5.96
C ALA A 103 -21.11 -15.63 5.08
N LEU A 104 -20.02 -14.85 5.04
CA LEU A 104 -19.83 -13.75 4.08
C LEU A 104 -19.53 -14.35 2.70
N SER A 105 -20.57 -14.81 2.01
CA SER A 105 -20.51 -15.70 0.85
C SER A 105 -20.01 -15.09 -0.48
N ASP A 106 -19.13 -14.07 -0.47
CA ASP A 106 -18.66 -13.38 -1.68
C ASP A 106 -17.13 -13.14 -1.79
N ALA A 107 -16.69 -13.24 -3.05
CA ALA A 107 -15.40 -13.15 -3.78
C ALA A 107 -14.07 -12.70 -3.14
N ASP A 108 -14.02 -12.01 -1.99
CA ASP A 108 -12.77 -11.34 -1.54
C ASP A 108 -12.08 -12.02 -0.35
N LEU A 109 -12.70 -13.04 0.27
CA LEU A 109 -12.00 -13.89 1.23
C LEU A 109 -11.40 -15.11 0.51
N PRO A 110 -10.15 -15.51 0.82
CA PRO A 110 -9.60 -16.77 0.35
C PRO A 110 -10.52 -17.93 0.74
N ARG A 111 -10.69 -18.93 -0.14
CA ARG A 111 -11.54 -20.10 0.15
C ARG A 111 -11.13 -20.82 1.42
N ASP A 112 -9.83 -20.91 1.65
CA ASP A 112 -9.22 -21.55 2.83
C ASP A 112 -8.68 -20.49 3.81
N PHE A 113 -9.41 -19.38 4.00
CA PHE A 113 -8.97 -18.27 4.85
C PHE A 113 -8.62 -18.71 6.28
N GLU A 114 -9.29 -19.75 6.80
CA GLU A 114 -9.02 -20.31 8.12
C GLU A 114 -7.59 -20.81 8.25
N ASP A 115 -6.97 -21.26 7.15
CA ASP A 115 -5.60 -21.76 7.10
C ASP A 115 -4.56 -20.68 6.79
N TYR A 116 -4.99 -19.45 6.52
CA TYR A 116 -4.09 -18.35 6.20
C TYR A 116 -3.24 -17.96 7.43
N PRO A 117 -1.90 -18.04 7.36
CA PRO A 117 -1.03 -17.88 8.55
C PRO A 117 -1.23 -16.55 9.30
N ARG A 118 -1.34 -15.43 8.57
CA ARG A 118 -1.57 -14.11 9.17
C ARG A 118 -2.92 -14.01 9.86
N TYR A 119 -3.94 -14.67 9.32
CA TYR A 119 -5.26 -14.72 9.95
C TYR A 119 -5.23 -15.54 11.26
N LYS A 120 -4.55 -16.69 11.25
CA LYS A 120 -4.33 -17.49 12.48
C LYS A 120 -3.61 -16.68 13.54
N GLU A 121 -2.50 -16.04 13.19
CA GLU A 121 -1.75 -15.20 14.13
C GLU A 121 -2.60 -14.06 14.71
N LEU A 122 -3.34 -13.35 13.86
CA LEU A 122 -4.21 -12.26 14.29
C LEU A 122 -5.33 -12.78 15.23
N THR A 123 -5.99 -13.87 14.87
CA THR A 123 -7.10 -14.42 15.67
C THR A 123 -6.64 -15.06 16.98
N GLU A 124 -5.47 -15.69 17.01
CA GLU A 124 -4.84 -16.20 18.25
C GLU A 124 -4.61 -15.07 19.27
N LYS A 125 -4.24 -13.87 18.80
CA LYS A 125 -4.04 -12.69 19.65
C LYS A 125 -5.34 -12.01 20.08
N LEU A 126 -6.38 -12.05 19.22
CA LEU A 126 -7.60 -11.27 19.42
C LEU A 126 -8.74 -12.04 20.12
N VAL A 127 -8.90 -13.33 19.82
CA VAL A 127 -10.00 -14.12 20.39
C VAL A 127 -9.76 -14.33 21.87
N SER A 128 -10.84 -14.29 22.66
CA SER A 128 -10.87 -14.34 24.14
C SER A 128 -10.41 -13.08 24.86
N ALA A 129 -9.37 -12.40 24.36
CA ALA A 129 -8.85 -11.17 24.93
C ALA A 129 -9.67 -9.94 24.51
N VAL A 130 -9.81 -9.75 23.19
CA VAL A 130 -10.48 -8.59 22.59
C VAL A 130 -11.90 -8.94 22.12
N ILE A 131 -12.02 -10.10 21.46
CA ILE A 131 -13.29 -10.69 21.03
C ILE A 131 -13.70 -11.74 22.07
N SER A 132 -14.39 -11.29 23.11
CA SER A 132 -14.68 -12.10 24.30
C SER A 132 -16.13 -12.58 24.39
N THR A 133 -17.03 -12.06 23.54
CA THR A 133 -18.44 -12.45 23.55
C THR A 133 -18.99 -12.79 22.16
N PRO A 134 -20.00 -13.66 22.05
CA PRO A 134 -20.72 -13.89 20.79
C PRO A 134 -21.27 -12.62 20.13
N ARG A 135 -21.62 -11.63 20.95
CA ARG A 135 -22.09 -10.32 20.47
C ARG A 135 -20.97 -9.55 19.79
N ASP A 136 -19.75 -9.61 20.32
CA ASP A 136 -18.58 -8.99 19.69
C ASP A 136 -18.32 -9.60 18.32
N THR A 137 -18.33 -10.93 18.22
CA THR A 137 -18.17 -11.65 16.96
C THR A 137 -19.12 -11.11 15.89
N LYS A 138 -20.43 -11.05 16.17
CA LYS A 138 -21.43 -10.55 15.22
C LYS A 138 -21.24 -9.09 14.86
N ARG A 139 -20.89 -8.24 15.84
CA ARG A 139 -20.67 -6.80 15.59
C ARG A 139 -19.44 -6.55 14.72
N ILE A 140 -18.33 -7.22 15.02
CA ILE A 140 -17.06 -7.08 14.31
C ILE A 140 -17.20 -7.63 12.89
N VAL A 141 -17.77 -8.82 12.71
CA VAL A 141 -17.99 -9.39 11.36
C VAL A 141 -18.95 -8.52 10.55
N GLY A 142 -20.03 -8.01 11.18
CA GLY A 142 -20.95 -7.08 10.52
C GLY A 142 -20.27 -5.79 10.08
N ALA A 143 -19.45 -5.17 10.94
CA ALA A 143 -18.68 -3.97 10.61
C ALA A 143 -17.63 -4.26 9.52
N PHE A 144 -16.95 -5.40 9.60
CA PHE A 144 -16.00 -5.85 8.58
C PHE A 144 -16.69 -6.00 7.23
N ASN A 145 -17.89 -6.59 7.18
CA ASN A 145 -18.66 -6.74 5.95
C ASN A 145 -19.02 -5.40 5.29
N VAL A 146 -19.31 -4.37 6.09
CA VAL A 146 -19.52 -3.01 5.56
C VAL A 146 -18.21 -2.43 5.04
N MET A 147 -17.14 -2.49 5.83
CA MET A 147 -15.84 -1.92 5.48
C MET A 147 -15.25 -2.55 4.22
N ARG A 148 -15.32 -3.88 4.08
CA ARG A 148 -14.85 -4.56 2.87
C ARG A 148 -15.60 -4.14 1.62
N GLY A 149 -16.91 -3.84 1.72
CA GLY A 149 -17.69 -3.37 0.58
C GLY A 149 -17.26 -1.99 0.10
N LEU A 150 -16.63 -1.20 0.98
CA LEU A 150 -16.15 0.16 0.67
C LEU A 150 -14.70 0.17 0.19
N VAL A 151 -13.81 -0.61 0.82
CA VAL A 151 -12.35 -0.52 0.62
C VAL A 151 -11.64 -1.86 0.47
N GLY A 152 -12.36 -2.99 0.45
CA GLY A 152 -11.77 -4.34 0.49
C GLY A 152 -10.90 -4.71 -0.72
N ARG A 153 -11.03 -4.01 -1.84
CA ARG A 153 -10.12 -4.16 -3.00
C ARG A 153 -8.83 -3.36 -2.89
N GLU A 154 -8.74 -2.44 -1.94
CA GLU A 154 -7.65 -1.47 -1.85
C GLU A 154 -6.73 -1.73 -0.65
N VAL A 155 -7.11 -2.67 0.23
CA VAL A 155 -6.47 -2.97 1.50
C VAL A 155 -6.54 -4.47 1.74
N ASP A 156 -5.46 -5.06 2.24
CA ASP A 156 -5.41 -6.45 2.66
C ASP A 156 -6.56 -6.80 3.63
N TRP A 157 -7.17 -7.97 3.43
CA TRP A 157 -8.37 -8.34 4.16
C TRP A 157 -8.10 -8.68 5.64
N VAL A 158 -6.91 -9.21 5.97
CA VAL A 158 -6.53 -9.51 7.36
C VAL A 158 -6.31 -8.20 8.10
N ASP A 159 -5.61 -7.26 7.46
CA ASP A 159 -5.40 -5.94 8.03
C ASP A 159 -6.70 -5.16 8.18
N LEU A 160 -7.58 -5.22 7.19
CA LEU A 160 -8.89 -4.58 7.27
C LEU A 160 -9.72 -5.16 8.42
N PHE A 161 -9.67 -6.49 8.63
CA PHE A 161 -10.33 -7.13 9.75
C PHE A 161 -9.75 -6.68 11.09
N GLY A 162 -8.42 -6.68 11.24
CA GLY A 162 -7.77 -6.20 12.46
C GLY A 162 -8.04 -4.70 12.71
N PHE A 163 -8.10 -3.88 11.66
CA PHE A 163 -8.48 -2.48 11.77
C PHE A 163 -9.94 -2.31 12.23
N VAL A 164 -10.86 -3.15 11.76
CA VAL A 164 -12.25 -3.14 12.25
C VAL A 164 -12.31 -3.48 13.74
N VAL A 165 -11.51 -4.45 14.19
CA VAL A 165 -11.38 -4.77 15.62
C VAL A 165 -10.87 -3.55 16.39
N LEU A 166 -9.81 -2.91 15.91
CA LEU A 166 -9.27 -1.67 16.48
C LEU A 166 -10.36 -0.60 16.61
N THR A 167 -11.11 -0.34 15.53
CA THR A 167 -12.17 0.68 15.54
C THR A 167 -13.32 0.39 16.50
N THR A 168 -13.59 -0.90 16.76
CA THR A 168 -14.70 -1.32 17.61
C THR A 168 -14.32 -1.33 19.09
N LYS A 169 -13.05 -1.60 19.40
CA LYS A 169 -12.58 -1.91 20.75
C LYS A 169 -11.69 -0.84 21.36
N TYR A 170 -11.00 -0.05 20.53
CA TYR A 170 -10.01 0.94 20.95
C TYR A 170 -10.26 2.29 20.24
N PRO A 171 -11.43 2.93 20.47
CA PRO A 171 -11.82 4.15 19.77
C PRO A 171 -10.91 5.34 20.07
N LYS A 172 -10.31 5.46 21.27
CA LYS A 172 -9.43 6.60 21.58
C LYS A 172 -8.11 6.49 20.83
N THR A 173 -7.53 5.29 20.76
CA THR A 173 -6.32 5.04 19.97
C THR A 173 -6.58 5.25 18.47
N LEU A 174 -7.79 4.94 17.98
CA LEU A 174 -8.17 5.27 16.61
C LEU A 174 -8.18 6.80 16.35
N GLU A 175 -8.56 7.63 17.33
CA GLU A 175 -8.49 9.10 17.19
C GLU A 175 -7.04 9.56 17.01
N LEU A 176 -6.09 8.99 17.76
CA LEU A 176 -4.66 9.27 17.55
C LEU A 176 -4.16 8.88 16.15
N ILE A 177 -4.61 7.74 15.62
CA ILE A 177 -4.28 7.32 14.25
C ILE A 177 -4.85 8.27 13.20
N ARG A 178 -6.04 8.82 13.44
CA ARG A 178 -6.68 9.81 12.55
C ARG A 178 -5.94 11.14 12.57
N ASP A 179 -5.48 11.56 13.73
CA ASP A 179 -4.78 12.84 13.91
C ASP A 179 -3.35 12.78 13.36
N GLU A 180 -2.63 11.66 13.53
CA GLU A 180 -1.24 11.47 13.12
C GLU A 180 -0.99 10.19 12.30
N PRO A 181 -1.64 9.98 11.13
CA PRO A 181 -1.54 8.73 10.38
C PRO A 181 -0.12 8.41 9.90
N GLU A 182 0.68 9.44 9.59
CA GLU A 182 2.08 9.30 9.15
C GLU A 182 2.95 8.57 10.20
N ARG A 183 2.57 8.62 11.47
CA ARG A 183 3.30 7.98 12.57
C ARG A 183 3.26 6.45 12.51
N TYR A 184 2.18 5.89 11.95
CA TYR A 184 1.88 4.46 11.94
C TYR A 184 2.34 3.75 10.66
N VAL A 185 2.46 4.49 9.56
CA VAL A 185 2.70 3.93 8.22
C VAL A 185 4.18 3.68 7.95
N ASP A 186 4.59 2.64 7.24
CA ASP A 186 6.01 2.37 6.98
C ASP A 186 6.67 3.29 5.92
N ASN A 187 5.86 3.93 5.07
CA ASN A 187 6.26 4.82 3.98
C ASN A 187 5.71 6.26 4.17
N PRO A 188 6.11 6.98 5.23
CA PRO A 188 5.63 8.33 5.48
C PRO A 188 6.14 9.31 4.40
N LEU A 189 5.39 10.36 4.12
CA LEU A 189 5.85 11.48 3.28
C LEU A 189 6.53 12.58 4.12
N SER A 190 6.26 12.62 5.42
CA SER A 190 6.78 13.65 6.32
C SER A 190 8.28 13.48 6.57
N LEU A 191 9.07 14.47 6.16
CA LEU A 191 10.50 14.55 6.51
C LEU A 191 10.70 14.54 8.04
N GLY A 192 9.78 15.16 8.79
CA GLY A 192 9.80 15.16 10.25
C GLY A 192 9.70 13.75 10.83
N GLU A 193 8.82 12.91 10.25
CA GLU A 193 8.64 11.52 10.70
C GLU A 193 9.84 10.65 10.30
N HIS A 194 10.39 10.84 9.09
CA HIS A 194 11.65 10.18 8.72
C HIS A 194 12.77 10.47 9.74
N MET A 195 12.93 11.73 10.14
CA MET A 195 13.92 12.11 11.15
C MET A 195 13.62 11.53 12.54
N ARG A 196 12.34 11.52 12.97
CA ARG A 196 11.93 10.94 14.25
C ARG A 196 12.27 9.45 14.31
N ARG A 197 11.92 8.69 13.28
CA ARG A 197 12.21 7.25 13.20
C ARG A 197 13.69 6.95 13.20
N TYR A 198 14.47 7.74 12.47
CA TYR A 198 15.92 7.60 12.47
C TYR A 198 16.48 7.71 13.89
N ARG A 199 16.02 8.69 14.68
CA ARG A 199 16.44 8.85 16.10
C ARG A 199 15.99 7.71 16.99
N LEU A 200 14.76 7.22 16.83
CA LEU A 200 14.24 6.09 17.61
C LEU A 200 14.94 4.78 17.23
N HIS A 201 15.40 4.65 15.99
CA HIS A 201 16.10 3.47 15.51
C HIS A 201 17.49 3.28 16.14
N ASP A 202 18.17 4.38 16.45
CA ASP A 202 19.47 4.36 17.13
C ASP A 202 19.35 4.00 18.63
N ASP A 203 18.17 4.13 19.24
CA ASP A 203 17.92 3.83 20.65
C ASP A 203 17.26 2.45 20.82
N LYS A 204 18.07 1.44 21.20
CA LYS A 204 17.60 0.06 21.47
C LYS A 204 16.56 -0.04 22.60
N ASN A 205 16.48 0.96 23.46
CA ASN A 205 15.54 0.99 24.59
C ASN A 205 14.30 1.84 24.33
N ALA A 206 14.19 2.50 23.17
CA ALA A 206 13.02 3.29 22.84
C ALA A 206 11.74 2.44 22.87
N ASP A 207 10.71 2.98 23.53
CA ASP A 207 9.35 2.48 23.38
C ASP A 207 8.76 3.09 22.11
N LEU A 208 8.62 2.26 21.07
CA LEU A 208 8.09 2.66 19.77
C LEU A 208 6.58 2.97 19.83
N PHE A 209 5.89 2.47 20.86
CA PHE A 209 4.48 2.77 21.13
C PHE A 209 4.26 4.09 21.88
N ALA A 210 5.32 4.70 22.43
CA ALA A 210 5.19 5.93 23.21
C ALA A 210 4.51 7.02 22.37
N GLY A 211 3.34 7.48 22.84
CA GLY A 211 2.49 8.47 22.18
C GLY A 211 1.76 8.00 20.92
N SER A 212 1.78 6.69 20.63
CA SER A 212 1.03 6.06 19.54
C SER A 212 -0.20 5.28 20.05
N ILE A 213 -0.38 5.21 21.37
CA ILE A 213 -1.50 4.53 22.06
C ILE A 213 -2.10 5.49 23.09
N ASP A 214 -3.43 5.45 23.24
CA ASP A 214 -4.09 6.18 24.31
C ASP A 214 -3.80 5.54 25.68
N PRO A 215 -3.38 6.30 26.70
CA PRO A 215 -3.00 5.74 28.00
C PRO A 215 -4.08 4.92 28.71
N ASP A 216 -5.37 5.20 28.45
CA ASP A 216 -6.47 4.46 29.07
C ASP A 216 -6.76 3.12 28.37
N GLU A 217 -6.25 2.94 27.15
CA GLU A 217 -6.40 1.75 26.32
C GLU A 217 -5.09 0.95 26.19
N ASP A 218 -3.98 1.42 26.78
CA ASP A 218 -2.66 0.82 26.66
C ASP A 218 -2.53 -0.49 27.45
N ASP A 219 -2.90 -1.59 26.79
CA ASP A 219 -2.75 -2.96 27.28
C ASP A 219 -1.91 -3.83 26.32
N SER A 220 -1.60 -5.06 26.77
CA SER A 220 -0.81 -6.02 25.99
C SER A 220 -1.49 -6.43 24.68
N ASP A 221 -2.81 -6.41 24.64
CA ASP A 221 -3.62 -6.94 23.55
C ASP A 221 -3.70 -5.91 22.41
N LEU A 222 -3.88 -4.63 22.76
CA LEU A 222 -3.78 -3.51 21.84
C LEU A 222 -2.37 -3.39 21.27
N ARG A 223 -1.33 -3.46 22.10
CA ARG A 223 0.06 -3.46 21.62
C ARG A 223 0.29 -4.58 20.62
N SER A 224 -0.20 -5.79 20.91
CA SER A 224 -0.11 -6.95 20.01
C SER A 224 -0.87 -6.74 18.70
N LEU A 225 -2.07 -6.16 18.74
CA LEU A 225 -2.85 -5.83 17.54
C LEU A 225 -2.15 -4.79 16.67
N LEU A 226 -1.64 -3.71 17.28
CA LEU A 226 -0.91 -2.67 16.57
C LEU A 226 0.41 -3.17 16.00
N GLU A 227 1.07 -4.12 16.65
CA GLU A 227 2.27 -4.79 16.11
C GLU A 227 1.97 -5.56 14.82
N VAL A 228 0.81 -6.21 14.73
CA VAL A 228 0.39 -6.93 13.52
C VAL A 228 0.02 -5.96 12.39
N LEU A 229 -0.75 -4.91 12.69
CA LEU A 229 -1.22 -3.93 11.69
C LEU A 229 -0.13 -2.95 11.25
N PHE A 230 0.75 -2.57 12.18
CA PHE A 230 1.79 -1.57 11.99
C PHE A 230 3.14 -2.12 12.51
N PRO A 231 3.79 -3.02 11.75
CA PRO A 231 5.01 -3.71 12.21
C PRO A 231 6.16 -2.79 12.58
N THR A 232 6.16 -1.54 12.12
CA THR A 232 7.17 -0.53 12.47
C THR A 232 7.07 -0.03 13.91
N LEU A 233 5.93 -0.25 14.58
CA LEU A 233 5.76 0.00 16.02
C LEU A 233 6.30 -1.14 16.89
N GLY A 234 6.54 -2.32 16.30
CA GLY A 234 7.10 -3.48 16.98
C GLY A 234 8.63 -3.57 16.93
N LYS A 235 9.21 -4.32 17.86
CA LYS A 235 10.65 -4.67 17.85
C LYS A 235 10.97 -5.85 16.91
N GLY A 236 9.95 -6.58 16.46
CA GLY A 236 10.05 -7.73 15.57
C GLY A 236 10.39 -7.34 14.13
N ARG A 237 11.67 -7.09 13.85
CA ARG A 237 12.21 -7.02 12.48
C ARG A 237 12.47 -8.41 11.94
N SER A 238 11.48 -9.10 11.40
CA SER A 238 11.75 -10.27 10.55
C SER A 238 10.48 -10.75 9.89
N GLN A 239 10.50 -10.79 8.56
CA GLN A 239 9.40 -11.17 7.66
C GLN A 239 8.36 -10.07 7.48
N ARG A 240 8.75 -9.07 6.67
CA ARG A 240 7.80 -8.50 5.72
C ARG A 240 7.37 -9.67 4.84
N ASP A 241 6.32 -10.38 5.22
CA ASP A 241 5.59 -11.11 4.20
C ASP A 241 5.15 -10.05 3.19
N ALA A 242 5.63 -10.17 1.94
CA ALA A 242 5.20 -9.29 0.87
C ALA A 242 3.77 -9.69 0.51
N TYR A 243 2.81 -9.17 1.27
CA TYR A 243 1.39 -9.26 0.93
C TYR A 243 0.95 -7.91 0.35
N PRO A 244 0.02 -7.94 -0.62
CA PRO A 244 -0.38 -6.73 -1.32
C PRO A 244 -1.25 -5.85 -0.42
N ASP A 245 -1.06 -4.55 -0.52
CA ASP A 245 -1.87 -3.52 0.15
C ASP A 245 -1.96 -3.60 1.68
N PRO A 246 -0.82 -3.71 2.39
CA PRO A 246 -0.83 -3.66 3.84
C PRO A 246 -1.41 -2.34 4.34
N ILE A 247 -2.12 -2.36 5.47
CA ILE A 247 -2.61 -1.13 6.11
C ILE A 247 -1.47 -0.28 6.67
N SER A 248 -0.29 -0.87 6.88
CA SER A 248 0.93 -0.11 7.19
C SER A 248 1.38 0.79 6.04
N HIS A 249 0.90 0.60 4.80
CA HIS A 249 1.15 1.56 3.75
C HIS A 249 0.23 2.77 3.90
N ARG A 250 0.80 3.96 3.72
CA ARG A 250 0.11 5.25 3.78
C ARG A 250 -1.16 5.32 2.95
N ARG A 251 -1.10 4.84 1.70
CA ARG A 251 -2.24 4.83 0.78
C ARG A 251 -3.39 3.98 1.34
N SER A 252 -3.09 2.78 1.82
CA SER A 252 -4.06 1.85 2.39
C SER A 252 -4.70 2.42 3.65
N LEU A 253 -3.91 2.88 4.63
CA LEU A 253 -4.43 3.48 5.86
C LEU A 253 -5.35 4.66 5.56
N LEU A 254 -4.91 5.60 4.72
CA LEU A 254 -5.72 6.76 4.36
C LEU A 254 -7.00 6.36 3.61
N THR A 255 -6.97 5.29 2.81
CA THR A 255 -8.15 4.76 2.12
C THR A 255 -9.18 4.24 3.13
N VAL A 256 -8.75 3.48 4.15
CA VAL A 256 -9.65 3.01 5.21
C VAL A 256 -10.19 4.18 6.04
N LEU A 257 -9.34 5.12 6.45
CA LEU A 257 -9.74 6.28 7.26
C LEU A 257 -10.75 7.18 6.53
N ARG A 258 -10.66 7.27 5.20
CA ARG A 258 -11.59 8.04 4.35
C ARG A 258 -12.81 7.27 3.89
N LEU A 259 -12.88 5.96 4.15
CA LEU A 259 -13.92 5.07 3.63
C LEU A 259 -13.98 5.08 2.08
N GLY A 260 -12.82 5.21 1.44
CA GLY A 260 -12.71 5.31 0.00
C GLY A 260 -11.34 5.85 -0.41
N LEU A 261 -11.04 5.76 -1.72
CA LEU A 261 -9.73 6.13 -2.24
C LEU A 261 -9.34 7.59 -1.92
N VAL A 262 -8.05 7.78 -1.72
CA VAL A 262 -7.43 9.11 -1.63
C VAL A 262 -7.66 9.83 -2.97
N PRO A 263 -7.98 11.14 -2.97
CA PRO A 263 -8.16 11.91 -4.21
C PRO A 263 -6.93 11.80 -5.11
N GLY A 264 -7.17 11.49 -6.39
CA GLY A 264 -6.12 11.29 -7.39
C GLY A 264 -5.40 9.95 -7.32
N ALA A 265 -5.74 9.04 -6.39
CA ALA A 265 -5.16 7.70 -6.36
C ALA A 265 -5.76 6.81 -7.45
N ALA A 266 -4.92 6.00 -8.09
CA ALA A 266 -5.36 4.97 -9.03
C ALA A 266 -6.02 3.80 -8.29
N ARG A 267 -7.13 3.30 -8.84
CA ARG A 267 -7.84 2.11 -8.34
C ARG A 267 -7.03 0.85 -8.60
N ARG A 268 -7.05 -0.11 -7.67
CA ARG A 268 -6.43 -1.42 -7.89
C ARG A 268 -6.98 -2.12 -9.14
N GLU A 269 -8.30 -2.10 -9.30
CA GLU A 269 -9.00 -2.71 -10.43
C GLU A 269 -8.50 -2.18 -11.79
N THR A 270 -8.14 -0.88 -11.87
CA THR A 270 -7.59 -0.29 -13.08
C THR A 270 -6.21 -0.88 -13.42
N ILE A 271 -5.38 -1.11 -12.41
CA ILE A 271 -4.04 -1.67 -12.62
C ILE A 271 -4.13 -3.18 -12.89
N ASP A 272 -4.94 -3.93 -12.15
CA ASP A 272 -5.16 -5.37 -12.38
C ASP A 272 -5.67 -5.62 -13.81
N ALA A 273 -6.59 -4.77 -14.30
CA ALA A 273 -7.06 -4.81 -15.67
C ALA A 273 -5.93 -4.57 -16.68
N ALA A 274 -5.04 -3.61 -16.42
CA ALA A 274 -3.88 -3.36 -17.28
C ALA A 274 -2.88 -4.53 -17.26
N LEU A 275 -2.55 -5.08 -16.08
CA LEU A 275 -1.67 -6.24 -15.93
C LEU A 275 -2.20 -7.48 -16.68
N SER A 276 -3.53 -7.64 -16.69
CA SER A 276 -4.22 -8.74 -17.36
C SER A 276 -4.50 -8.48 -18.85
N ALA A 277 -4.29 -7.26 -19.36
CA ALA A 277 -4.60 -6.87 -20.73
C ALA A 277 -3.61 -7.40 -21.77
N SER A 278 -4.01 -7.33 -23.05
CA SER A 278 -3.09 -7.51 -24.19
C SER A 278 -2.02 -6.40 -24.21
N SER A 279 -0.96 -6.57 -25.00
CA SER A 279 0.05 -5.51 -25.16
C SER A 279 -0.54 -4.19 -25.66
N GLU A 280 -1.55 -4.25 -26.54
CA GLU A 280 -2.30 -3.08 -27.01
C GLU A 280 -3.14 -2.47 -25.89
N GLY A 281 -3.83 -3.29 -25.09
CA GLY A 281 -4.59 -2.80 -23.94
C GLY A 281 -3.74 -2.16 -22.85
N VAL A 282 -2.50 -2.63 -22.65
CA VAL A 282 -1.53 -1.98 -21.74
C VAL A 282 -1.13 -0.60 -22.27
N LEU A 283 -0.85 -0.50 -23.57
CA LEU A 283 -0.54 0.79 -24.21
C LEU A 283 -1.73 1.75 -24.03
N ASP A 284 -2.94 1.31 -24.32
CA ASP A 284 -4.15 2.13 -24.22
C ASP A 284 -4.39 2.59 -22.77
N ALA A 285 -4.16 1.73 -21.79
CA ALA A 285 -4.29 2.07 -20.37
C ALA A 285 -3.29 3.16 -19.95
N LEU A 286 -2.01 3.02 -20.32
CA LEU A 286 -0.97 4.01 -20.02
C LEU A 286 -1.22 5.34 -20.76
N ALA A 287 -1.60 5.27 -22.04
CA ALA A 287 -1.93 6.46 -22.83
C ALA A 287 -3.14 7.21 -22.26
N THR A 288 -4.19 6.48 -21.85
CA THR A 288 -5.37 7.06 -21.21
C THR A 288 -5.00 7.74 -19.90
N ALA A 289 -4.20 7.08 -19.05
CA ALA A 289 -3.72 7.67 -17.81
C ALA A 289 -2.88 8.94 -18.06
N ALA A 290 -2.03 8.95 -19.09
CA ALA A 290 -1.24 10.13 -19.47
C ALA A 290 -2.13 11.29 -19.92
N VAL A 291 -3.10 11.05 -20.81
CA VAL A 291 -4.03 12.07 -21.32
C VAL A 291 -4.89 12.67 -20.20
N ASN A 292 -5.29 11.85 -19.22
CA ASN A 292 -6.09 12.31 -18.08
C ASN A 292 -5.28 13.01 -16.98
N GLY A 293 -3.94 13.06 -17.09
CA GLY A 293 -3.07 13.59 -16.03
C GLY A 293 -2.95 12.66 -14.81
N GLU A 294 -3.28 11.39 -14.97
CA GLU A 294 -3.32 10.35 -13.91
C GLU A 294 -2.10 9.40 -13.99
N ILE A 295 -1.18 9.60 -14.93
CA ILE A 295 -0.03 8.70 -15.15
C ILE A 295 0.85 8.55 -13.92
N ALA A 296 1.09 9.63 -13.16
CA ALA A 296 1.92 9.54 -11.96
C ALA A 296 1.30 8.61 -10.91
N SER A 297 0.01 8.78 -10.62
CA SER A 297 -0.74 7.90 -9.71
C SER A 297 -0.90 6.47 -10.22
N PHE A 298 -1.00 6.30 -11.54
CA PHE A 298 -1.05 4.98 -12.16
C PHE A 298 0.27 4.23 -11.97
N LEU A 299 1.40 4.90 -12.23
CA LEU A 299 2.74 4.31 -12.10
C LEU A 299 3.10 4.03 -10.66
N ASP A 300 2.75 4.91 -9.73
CA ASP A 300 2.93 4.70 -8.28
C ASP A 300 2.19 3.43 -7.83
N ARG A 301 0.91 3.32 -8.22
CA ARG A 301 0.10 2.13 -7.91
C ARG A 301 0.61 0.86 -8.59
N LEU A 302 1.09 0.98 -9.82
CA LEU A 302 1.68 -0.14 -10.57
C LEU A 302 2.98 -0.62 -9.90
N ASP A 303 3.86 0.28 -9.47
CA ASP A 303 5.09 -0.09 -8.77
C ASP A 303 4.78 -0.86 -7.48
N ASP A 304 3.74 -0.45 -6.74
CA ASP A 304 3.32 -1.12 -5.51
C ASP A 304 2.89 -2.57 -5.75
N ILE A 305 2.10 -2.84 -6.79
CA ILE A 305 1.43 -4.15 -6.95
C ILE A 305 2.11 -5.09 -7.93
N TYR A 306 2.95 -4.58 -8.85
CA TYR A 306 3.52 -5.39 -9.93
C TYR A 306 4.34 -6.58 -9.41
N SER A 307 5.02 -6.45 -8.26
CA SER A 307 5.75 -7.57 -7.67
C SER A 307 4.84 -8.66 -7.13
N ASP A 308 3.62 -8.33 -6.70
CA ASP A 308 2.79 -9.20 -5.88
C ASP A 308 1.77 -9.99 -6.71
N ASP A 309 1.50 -9.57 -7.95
CA ASP A 309 0.59 -10.26 -8.85
C ASP A 309 1.27 -11.45 -9.54
N GLN A 310 0.84 -12.65 -9.16
CA GLN A 310 1.35 -13.92 -9.68
C GLN A 310 0.82 -14.28 -11.08
N ASN A 311 -0.17 -13.55 -11.61
CA ASN A 311 -0.84 -13.89 -12.87
C ASN A 311 -0.41 -12.99 -14.05
N VAL A 312 0.57 -12.11 -13.84
CA VAL A 312 1.03 -11.20 -14.89
C VAL A 312 1.76 -11.97 -15.99
N HIS A 313 1.30 -11.83 -17.23
CA HIS A 313 2.08 -12.29 -18.38
C HIS A 313 3.18 -11.26 -18.72
N HIS A 314 4.29 -11.29 -17.98
CA HIS A 314 5.32 -10.24 -17.96
C HIS A 314 5.79 -9.76 -19.35
N VAL A 315 6.17 -10.67 -20.26
CA VAL A 315 6.61 -10.30 -21.63
C VAL A 315 5.53 -9.51 -22.38
N ARG A 316 4.27 -9.93 -22.27
CA ARG A 316 3.14 -9.28 -22.95
C ARG A 316 2.91 -7.89 -22.38
N PHE A 317 2.99 -7.76 -21.06
CA PHE A 317 2.83 -6.48 -20.38
C PHE A 317 3.91 -5.48 -20.83
N TRP A 318 5.18 -5.87 -20.72
CA TRP A 318 6.31 -4.99 -21.06
C TRP A 318 6.42 -4.67 -22.54
N ARG A 319 5.91 -5.51 -23.44
CA ARG A 319 5.73 -5.12 -24.86
C ARG A 319 4.78 -3.94 -25.01
N GLY A 320 3.69 -3.90 -24.24
CA GLY A 320 2.75 -2.78 -24.23
C GLY A 320 3.38 -1.51 -23.66
N VAL A 321 4.14 -1.65 -22.56
CA VAL A 321 4.92 -0.54 -21.99
C VAL A 321 5.94 0.00 -23.00
N ALA A 322 6.72 -0.88 -23.64
CA ALA A 322 7.69 -0.49 -24.65
C ALA A 322 7.02 0.22 -25.83
N ALA A 323 5.84 -0.25 -26.26
CA ALA A 323 5.07 0.39 -27.31
C ALA A 323 4.54 1.78 -26.90
N PHE A 324 4.10 1.95 -25.65
CA PHE A 324 3.72 3.26 -25.08
C PHE A 324 4.92 4.23 -25.03
N LEU A 325 6.11 3.73 -24.72
CA LEU A 325 7.34 4.50 -24.68
C LEU A 325 7.96 4.76 -26.06
N LYS A 326 7.35 4.31 -27.17
CA LYS A 326 7.85 4.65 -28.51
C LYS A 326 7.65 6.13 -28.80
N ARG A 327 8.77 6.82 -29.02
CA ARG A 327 8.77 8.25 -29.32
C ARG A 327 8.65 8.53 -30.81
N LEU A 328 7.84 9.53 -31.17
CA LEU A 328 7.78 10.05 -32.53
C LEU A 328 8.87 11.10 -32.76
N PRO A 329 9.57 11.11 -33.92
CA PRO A 329 10.66 12.06 -34.22
C PRO A 329 10.34 13.56 -34.13
N ARG A 330 9.06 13.91 -34.03
CA ARG A 330 8.53 15.29 -33.98
C ARG A 330 7.72 15.57 -32.71
N SER A 331 7.90 14.78 -31.64
CA SER A 331 7.26 15.07 -30.35
C SER A 331 7.62 16.49 -29.87
N PRO A 332 6.65 17.29 -29.38
CA PRO A 332 6.89 18.61 -28.82
C PRO A 332 7.88 18.59 -27.65
N ALA A 333 8.66 19.67 -27.50
CA ALA A 333 9.65 19.79 -26.42
C ALA A 333 9.05 19.61 -25.01
N GLU A 334 7.82 20.09 -24.78
CA GLU A 334 7.12 19.91 -23.50
C GLU A 334 6.80 18.44 -23.21
N GLU A 335 6.43 17.66 -24.24
CA GLU A 335 6.20 16.22 -24.12
C GLU A 335 7.49 15.50 -23.73
N VAL A 336 8.62 15.87 -24.35
CA VAL A 336 9.95 15.31 -24.02
C VAL A 336 10.32 15.56 -22.56
N ALA A 337 10.11 16.77 -22.07
CA ALA A 337 10.41 17.13 -20.69
C ALA A 337 9.52 16.37 -19.69
N GLN A 338 8.25 16.16 -20.01
CA GLN A 338 7.29 15.47 -19.15
C GLN A 338 7.52 13.96 -19.11
N PHE A 339 7.83 13.35 -20.26
CA PHE A 339 8.00 11.89 -20.37
C PHE A 339 9.31 11.37 -19.78
N ALA A 340 10.32 12.21 -19.54
CA ALA A 340 11.55 11.78 -18.88
C ALA A 340 11.28 11.07 -17.54
N ASN A 341 10.46 11.67 -16.68
CA ASN A 341 10.08 11.06 -15.39
C ASN A 341 9.24 9.78 -15.55
N VAL A 342 8.41 9.71 -16.60
CA VAL A 342 7.58 8.53 -16.91
C VAL A 342 8.47 7.36 -17.31
N VAL A 343 9.48 7.63 -18.14
CA VAL A 343 10.48 6.66 -18.58
C VAL A 343 11.29 6.13 -17.40
N ASP A 344 11.81 7.02 -16.55
CA ASP A 344 12.59 6.61 -15.38
C ASP A 344 11.73 5.74 -14.43
N ASN A 345 10.51 6.19 -14.11
CA ASN A 345 9.59 5.44 -13.26
C ASN A 345 9.28 4.04 -13.82
N LEU A 346 8.95 3.93 -15.11
CA LEU A 346 8.70 2.64 -15.78
C LEU A 346 9.96 1.78 -15.84
N GLY A 347 11.12 2.37 -16.12
CA GLY A 347 12.41 1.67 -16.14
C GLY A 347 12.74 1.03 -14.79
N ASP A 348 12.35 1.67 -13.70
CA ASP A 348 12.66 1.23 -12.34
C ASP A 348 11.71 0.15 -11.78
N ILE A 349 10.50 -0.02 -12.33
CA ILE A 349 9.50 -0.97 -11.79
C ILE A 349 10.02 -2.41 -11.85
N LEU A 350 10.53 -2.87 -12.99
CA LEU A 350 10.98 -4.26 -13.13
C LEU A 350 12.18 -4.59 -12.22
N PRO A 351 13.27 -3.78 -12.17
CA PRO A 351 14.35 -3.99 -11.21
C PRO A 351 13.91 -3.93 -9.75
N ARG A 352 13.01 -2.99 -9.38
CA ARG A 352 12.43 -2.94 -8.02
C ARG A 352 11.65 -4.21 -7.69
N ALA A 353 10.84 -4.70 -8.63
CA ALA A 353 10.08 -5.93 -8.46
C ALA A 353 10.99 -7.14 -8.25
N VAL A 354 12.08 -7.26 -9.02
CA VAL A 354 13.09 -8.33 -8.83
C VAL A 354 13.81 -8.22 -7.48
N ARG A 355 14.08 -7.00 -6.99
CA ARG A 355 14.64 -6.79 -5.65
C ARG A 355 13.69 -7.25 -4.54
N ARG A 356 12.39 -6.96 -4.68
CA ARG A 356 11.36 -7.35 -3.71
C ARG A 356 11.08 -8.86 -3.76
N GLN A 357 11.02 -9.43 -4.97
CA GLN A 357 10.74 -10.84 -5.22
C GLN A 357 11.76 -11.46 -6.17
N PRO A 358 12.84 -12.08 -5.64
CA PRO A 358 13.90 -12.69 -6.46
C PRO A 358 13.45 -13.80 -7.43
N LEU A 359 12.25 -14.37 -7.23
CA LEU A 359 11.65 -15.35 -8.15
C LEU A 359 11.32 -14.74 -9.52
N LEU A 360 11.13 -13.42 -9.61
CA LEU A 360 10.86 -12.71 -10.86
C LEU A 360 12.09 -12.55 -11.78
N ARG A 361 13.28 -13.01 -11.36
CA ARG A 361 14.51 -12.91 -12.18
C ARG A 361 14.37 -13.58 -13.54
N GLU A 362 13.75 -14.74 -13.61
CA GLU A 362 13.57 -15.46 -14.88
C GLU A 362 12.62 -14.71 -15.82
N ALA A 363 11.48 -14.25 -15.29
CA ALA A 363 10.56 -13.39 -16.03
C ALA A 363 11.21 -12.10 -16.53
N ALA A 364 12.08 -11.46 -15.72
CA ALA A 364 12.82 -10.28 -16.14
C ALA A 364 13.81 -10.57 -17.28
N ARG A 365 14.45 -11.75 -17.28
CA ARG A 365 15.29 -12.20 -18.40
C ARG A 365 14.48 -12.39 -19.68
N ASP A 366 13.30 -13.02 -19.59
CA ASP A 366 12.43 -13.23 -20.74
C ASP A 366 11.94 -11.91 -21.34
N VAL A 367 11.55 -10.97 -20.48
CA VAL A 367 11.16 -9.60 -20.87
C VAL A 367 12.31 -8.89 -21.57
N PHE A 368 13.49 -8.86 -20.94
CA PHE A 368 14.66 -8.20 -21.51
C PHE A 368 15.04 -8.82 -22.85
N HIS A 369 15.10 -10.15 -22.94
CA HIS A 369 15.45 -10.88 -24.14
C HIS A 369 14.47 -10.58 -25.28
N ASP A 370 13.17 -10.62 -25.02
CA ASP A 370 12.15 -10.34 -26.03
C ASP A 370 12.27 -8.92 -26.62
N LEU A 371 12.41 -7.90 -25.77
CA LEU A 371 12.54 -6.52 -26.23
C LEU A 371 13.89 -6.30 -26.94
N ALA A 372 14.97 -6.87 -26.42
CA ALA A 372 16.30 -6.76 -27.00
C ALA A 372 16.40 -7.41 -28.39
N GLU A 373 15.74 -8.55 -28.61
CA GLU A 373 15.73 -9.23 -29.90
C GLU A 373 14.89 -8.54 -30.96
N ARG A 374 13.79 -7.87 -30.56
CA ARG A 374 13.01 -7.01 -31.46
C ARG A 374 13.82 -5.83 -31.97
N GLY A 375 14.74 -5.32 -31.14
CA GLY A 375 15.74 -4.31 -31.52
C GLY A 375 15.19 -2.90 -31.77
N ASP A 376 13.89 -2.68 -31.52
CA ASP A 376 13.21 -1.41 -31.70
C ASP A 376 13.12 -0.58 -30.42
N ASP A 377 13.31 -1.19 -29.25
CA ASP A 377 13.35 -0.50 -27.96
C ASP A 377 14.71 0.15 -27.69
N LEU A 378 14.70 1.48 -27.54
CA LEU A 378 15.87 2.31 -27.19
C LEU A 378 15.66 3.05 -25.85
N THR A 379 14.74 2.55 -25.02
CA THR A 379 14.35 3.21 -23.77
C THR A 379 14.53 2.26 -22.59
N LEU A 380 13.74 1.17 -22.54
CA LEU A 380 13.80 0.21 -21.44
C LEU A 380 15.04 -0.67 -21.49
N VAL A 381 15.37 -1.24 -22.66
CA VAL A 381 16.51 -2.16 -22.83
C VAL A 381 17.84 -1.47 -22.48
N PRO A 382 18.15 -0.25 -22.95
CA PRO A 382 19.34 0.45 -22.51
C PRO A 382 19.36 0.77 -21.01
N THR A 383 18.22 1.19 -20.45
CA THR A 383 18.09 1.50 -19.02
C THR A 383 18.42 0.28 -18.18
N TRP A 384 17.76 -0.86 -18.46
CA TRP A 384 18.01 -2.10 -17.73
C TRP A 384 19.41 -2.65 -17.95
N LEU A 385 19.96 -2.56 -19.17
CA LEU A 385 21.33 -2.98 -19.41
C LEU A 385 22.31 -2.18 -18.55
N ARG A 386 22.13 -0.85 -18.44
CA ARG A 386 22.96 -0.01 -17.57
C ARG A 386 22.85 -0.40 -16.10
N GLU A 387 21.65 -0.73 -15.63
CA GLU A 387 21.47 -1.26 -14.26
C GLU A 387 22.28 -2.54 -14.04
N GLN A 388 22.24 -3.50 -14.98
CA GLN A 388 23.07 -4.72 -14.89
C GLN A 388 24.58 -4.38 -14.95
N MET A 389 24.98 -3.38 -15.73
CA MET A 389 26.38 -2.95 -15.83
C MET A 389 26.91 -2.38 -14.51
N TRP A 390 26.11 -1.56 -13.82
CA TRP A 390 26.44 -1.01 -12.49
C TRP A 390 26.42 -2.09 -11.41
N ALA A 391 25.49 -3.03 -11.49
CA ALA A 391 25.38 -4.15 -10.56
C ALA A 391 26.68 -4.96 -10.49
N HIS A 392 27.32 -5.21 -11.64
CA HIS A 392 28.52 -6.06 -11.75
C HIS A 392 29.85 -5.30 -11.88
N GLY A 393 29.81 -3.96 -11.82
CA GLY A 393 30.98 -3.13 -12.11
C GLY A 393 31.63 -3.53 -13.43
N THR A 394 30.85 -3.57 -14.51
CA THR A 394 31.41 -3.91 -15.82
C THR A 394 32.26 -2.74 -16.33
N HIS A 395 33.40 -3.04 -16.96
CA HIS A 395 34.39 -2.04 -17.38
C HIS A 395 34.93 -1.22 -16.19
N ASP A 396 35.10 0.10 -16.36
CA ASP A 396 35.64 1.04 -15.37
C ASP A 396 34.57 1.49 -14.33
N LEU A 397 33.41 0.84 -14.29
CA LEU A 397 32.32 1.17 -13.36
C LEU A 397 32.56 0.55 -11.98
N ARG A 398 32.24 1.33 -10.93
CA ARG A 398 32.19 0.81 -9.55
C ARG A 398 30.99 -0.11 -9.38
N GLU A 399 31.22 -1.25 -8.75
CA GLU A 399 30.18 -2.21 -8.36
C GLU A 399 29.22 -1.58 -7.33
N ARG A 400 27.91 -1.64 -7.62
CA ARG A 400 26.84 -1.10 -6.75
C ARG A 400 25.98 -2.18 -6.07
N GLY A 401 26.37 -3.46 -6.21
CA GLY A 401 25.64 -4.61 -5.68
C GLY A 401 24.67 -5.20 -6.69
N ALA A 402 24.49 -6.53 -6.66
CA ALA A 402 23.69 -7.28 -7.63
C ALA A 402 22.24 -7.53 -7.19
N ASP A 403 21.76 -6.80 -6.19
CA ASP A 403 20.39 -6.88 -5.72
C ASP A 403 19.45 -6.29 -6.77
N GLY A 404 18.66 -7.13 -7.43
CA GLY A 404 17.82 -6.75 -8.58
C GLY A 404 18.42 -7.08 -9.94
N ALA A 405 19.68 -7.52 -10.00
CA ALA A 405 20.28 -8.04 -11.21
C ALA A 405 19.67 -9.41 -11.56
N TRP A 406 19.54 -9.67 -12.86
CA TRP A 406 19.03 -10.94 -13.40
C TRP A 406 19.98 -11.60 -14.41
N TYR A 407 21.09 -10.94 -14.73
CA TYR A 407 22.22 -11.54 -15.43
C TYR A 407 23.44 -11.60 -14.53
N ASP A 408 24.38 -12.50 -14.82
CA ASP A 408 25.72 -12.43 -14.26
C ASP A 408 26.61 -11.44 -15.05
N LYS A 409 27.84 -11.24 -14.58
CA LYS A 409 28.81 -10.34 -15.22
C LYS A 409 29.13 -10.73 -16.65
N SER A 410 29.25 -12.03 -16.95
CA SER A 410 29.61 -12.53 -18.28
C SER A 410 28.48 -12.33 -19.29
N GLU A 411 27.25 -12.61 -18.89
CA GLU A 411 26.05 -12.39 -19.68
C GLU A 411 25.80 -10.90 -19.92
N THR A 412 26.03 -10.07 -18.89
CA THR A 412 25.93 -8.61 -18.99
C THR A 412 26.92 -8.09 -20.03
N LEU A 413 28.19 -8.53 -19.99
CA LEU A 413 29.20 -8.13 -20.97
C LEU A 413 28.86 -8.59 -22.39
N TRP A 414 28.27 -9.78 -22.54
CA TRP A 414 27.81 -10.28 -23.83
C TRP A 414 26.72 -9.40 -24.43
N TRP A 415 25.69 -9.07 -23.64
CA TRP A 415 24.63 -8.16 -24.07
C TRP A 415 25.14 -6.77 -24.39
N CYS A 416 26.08 -6.25 -23.59
CA CYS A 416 26.77 -4.99 -23.87
C CYS A 416 27.38 -4.99 -25.26
N GLY A 417 28.20 -6.00 -25.59
CA GLY A 417 28.85 -6.08 -26.90
C GLY A 417 27.85 -6.17 -28.06
N ARG A 418 26.81 -7.00 -27.92
CA ARG A 418 25.78 -7.20 -28.96
C ARG A 418 24.96 -5.93 -29.20
N LEU A 419 24.37 -5.36 -28.15
CA LEU A 419 23.41 -4.25 -28.26
C LEU A 419 24.09 -2.93 -28.62
N SER A 420 25.22 -2.61 -27.99
CA SER A 420 25.95 -1.38 -28.32
C SER A 420 26.45 -1.36 -29.76
N THR A 421 26.81 -2.52 -30.34
CA THR A 421 27.17 -2.61 -31.77
C THR A 421 25.97 -2.30 -32.67
N ALA A 422 24.78 -2.82 -32.33
CA ALA A 422 23.55 -2.55 -33.08
C ALA A 422 23.13 -1.07 -32.97
N TRP A 423 23.14 -0.51 -31.75
CA TRP A 423 22.83 0.90 -31.52
C TRP A 423 23.81 1.83 -32.22
N ARG A 424 25.11 1.48 -32.25
CA ARG A 424 26.12 2.22 -33.01
C ARG A 424 25.76 2.28 -34.50
N GLN A 425 25.44 1.14 -35.12
CA GLN A 425 25.08 1.10 -36.53
C GLN A 425 23.86 1.96 -36.84
N ARG A 426 22.85 1.91 -35.96
CA ARG A 426 21.63 2.71 -36.10
C ARG A 426 21.89 4.21 -35.91
N PHE A 427 22.64 4.60 -34.88
CA PHE A 427 22.98 6.01 -34.60
C PHE A 427 23.79 6.67 -35.72
N LEU A 428 24.67 5.92 -36.39
CA LEU A 428 25.41 6.46 -37.54
C LEU A 428 24.53 6.70 -38.77
N GLN A 429 23.32 6.14 -38.82
CA GLN A 429 22.38 6.26 -39.95
C GLN A 429 21.18 7.15 -39.63
N GLU A 430 20.76 7.20 -38.38
CA GLU A 430 19.54 7.86 -37.91
C GLU A 430 19.85 8.93 -36.86
N ASP A 431 18.96 9.92 -36.74
CA ASP A 431 18.99 10.85 -35.61
C ASP A 431 18.25 10.25 -34.41
N LEU A 432 18.96 9.52 -33.56
CA LEU A 432 18.37 8.90 -32.37
C LEU A 432 17.99 9.91 -31.29
N PHE A 433 18.60 11.10 -31.25
CA PHE A 433 18.24 12.14 -30.27
C PHE A 433 16.78 12.59 -30.41
N ARG A 434 16.19 12.42 -31.60
CA ARG A 434 14.77 12.72 -31.84
C ARG A 434 13.84 11.55 -31.55
N GLN A 435 14.38 10.35 -31.39
CA GLN A 435 13.63 9.09 -31.30
C GLN A 435 13.67 8.45 -29.91
N THR A 436 14.43 9.02 -28.98
CA THR A 436 14.53 8.53 -27.60
C THR A 436 14.09 9.60 -26.61
N TRP A 437 13.78 9.21 -25.37
CA TRP A 437 13.46 10.14 -24.29
C TRP A 437 14.67 10.52 -23.46
N ASP A 438 15.74 9.72 -23.55
CA ASP A 438 16.94 9.82 -22.76
C ASP A 438 18.20 9.44 -23.57
N LEU A 439 19.34 9.41 -22.88
CA LEU A 439 20.66 9.04 -23.40
C LEU A 439 21.19 7.72 -22.83
N HIS A 440 20.35 6.86 -22.23
CA HIS A 440 20.80 5.58 -21.65
C HIS A 440 21.51 4.70 -22.68
N TRP A 441 21.04 4.67 -23.93
CA TRP A 441 21.70 3.95 -25.03
C TRP A 441 23.10 4.51 -25.35
N ALA A 442 23.28 5.83 -25.34
CA ALA A 442 24.56 6.47 -25.61
C ALA A 442 25.55 6.23 -24.46
N TYR A 443 25.08 6.34 -23.21
CA TYR A 443 25.89 6.04 -22.03
C TYR A 443 26.28 4.56 -21.96
N ALA A 444 25.38 3.64 -22.33
CA ALA A 444 25.71 2.22 -22.42
C ALA A 444 26.79 1.96 -23.49
N MET A 445 26.73 2.65 -24.63
CA MET A 445 27.76 2.59 -25.68
C MET A 445 29.12 3.15 -25.21
N LEU A 446 29.12 4.27 -24.48
CA LEU A 446 30.34 4.84 -23.88
C LEU A 446 30.98 3.84 -22.91
N GLN A 447 30.18 3.30 -22.00
CA GLN A 447 30.64 2.36 -20.98
C GLN A 447 31.13 1.03 -21.58
N SER A 448 30.53 0.59 -22.70
CA SER A 448 30.96 -0.60 -23.46
C SER A 448 32.06 -0.33 -24.50
N ARG A 449 32.62 0.90 -24.52
CA ARG A 449 33.69 1.33 -25.45
C ARG A 449 33.32 1.20 -26.93
N ASN A 450 32.03 1.28 -27.25
CA ASN A 450 31.49 1.28 -28.61
C ASN A 450 31.01 2.66 -29.07
N TRP A 451 31.24 3.70 -28.27
CA TRP A 451 31.15 5.10 -28.70
C TRP A 451 32.53 5.59 -29.16
N ASP A 452 32.76 5.55 -30.48
CA ASP A 452 34.04 5.94 -31.09
C ASP A 452 34.02 7.36 -31.65
N GLU A 453 35.15 7.79 -32.23
CA GLU A 453 35.29 9.12 -32.85
C GLU A 453 34.22 9.40 -33.91
N ARG A 454 33.80 8.38 -34.68
CA ARG A 454 32.70 8.53 -35.65
C ARG A 454 31.37 8.83 -34.99
N CYS A 455 31.07 8.19 -33.85
CA CYS A 455 29.88 8.51 -33.06
C CYS A 455 29.95 9.94 -32.53
N ARG A 456 31.12 10.35 -32.01
CA ARG A 456 31.34 11.70 -31.49
C ARG A 456 31.19 12.77 -32.58
N ASP A 457 31.74 12.53 -33.77
CA ASP A 457 31.61 13.41 -34.93
C ASP A 457 30.16 13.52 -35.39
N ARG A 458 29.45 12.37 -35.45
CA ARG A 458 28.04 12.33 -35.80
C ARG A 458 27.17 13.07 -34.80
N ALA A 459 27.39 12.85 -33.49
CA ALA A 459 26.69 13.59 -32.45
C ALA A 459 26.93 15.10 -32.58
N THR A 460 28.18 15.49 -32.84
CA THR A 460 28.57 16.89 -33.08
C THR A 460 27.89 17.49 -34.30
N GLU A 461 27.70 16.71 -35.36
CA GLU A 461 26.95 17.13 -36.55
C GLU A 461 25.48 17.37 -36.23
N LEU A 462 24.83 16.43 -35.53
CA LEU A 462 23.40 16.49 -35.21
C LEU A 462 23.06 17.71 -34.34
N ILE A 463 23.86 17.99 -33.30
CA ILE A 463 23.63 19.12 -32.37
C ILE A 463 23.79 20.51 -33.03
N ARG A 464 24.27 20.60 -34.27
CA ARG A 464 24.27 21.86 -35.02
C ARG A 464 22.87 22.29 -35.44
N THR A 465 21.93 21.35 -35.56
CA THR A 465 20.54 21.67 -35.87
C THR A 465 19.79 22.06 -34.59
N ASN A 466 18.84 23.00 -34.68
CA ASN A 466 18.01 23.36 -33.53
C ASN A 466 17.16 22.18 -33.06
N GLU A 467 16.62 21.39 -34.00
CA GLU A 467 15.72 20.28 -33.66
C GLU A 467 16.42 19.20 -32.82
N SER A 468 17.60 18.73 -33.24
CA SER A 468 18.31 17.71 -32.45
C SER A 468 18.92 18.29 -31.18
N PHE A 469 19.40 19.54 -31.22
CA PHE A 469 19.99 20.18 -30.05
C PHE A 469 18.98 20.40 -28.92
N ASP A 470 17.77 20.86 -29.24
CA ASP A 470 16.70 21.05 -28.27
C ASP A 470 16.35 19.72 -27.56
N ASN A 471 16.46 18.59 -28.26
CA ASN A 471 16.26 17.27 -27.67
C ASN A 471 17.40 16.87 -26.75
N VAL A 472 18.65 17.03 -27.18
CA VAL A 472 19.82 16.68 -26.38
C VAL A 472 19.87 17.53 -25.10
N ILE A 473 19.59 18.83 -25.19
CA ILE A 473 19.62 19.70 -24.00
C ILE A 473 18.52 19.33 -23.01
N LEU A 474 17.33 18.94 -23.47
CA LEU A 474 16.26 18.44 -22.61
C LEU A 474 16.64 17.12 -21.93
N MET A 475 17.26 16.19 -22.64
CA MET A 475 17.72 14.93 -22.04
C MET A 475 18.80 15.15 -20.98
N MET A 476 19.71 16.10 -21.21
CA MET A 476 20.85 16.35 -20.33
C MET A 476 20.54 17.27 -19.14
N PHE A 477 19.63 18.23 -19.32
CA PHE A 477 19.38 19.32 -18.36
C PHE A 477 17.89 19.64 -18.14
N GLY A 478 16.96 18.91 -18.77
CA GLY A 478 15.53 19.03 -18.52
C GLY A 478 15.13 18.43 -17.18
N GLY A 479 14.08 18.98 -16.57
CA GLY A 479 13.56 18.49 -15.27
C GLY A 479 14.66 18.45 -14.19
N SER A 480 14.82 17.30 -13.55
CA SER A 480 15.86 17.04 -12.53
C SER A 480 17.24 16.73 -13.12
N ASN A 481 17.36 16.44 -14.42
CA ASN A 481 18.60 15.94 -15.01
C ASN A 481 19.73 16.98 -15.00
N VAL A 482 20.95 16.51 -14.74
CA VAL A 482 22.16 17.32 -14.79
C VAL A 482 23.28 16.47 -15.37
N THR A 483 23.92 16.94 -16.43
CA THR A 483 25.05 16.25 -17.07
C THR A 483 26.34 17.04 -16.86
N GLY A 484 27.40 16.36 -16.40
CA GLY A 484 28.71 16.97 -16.18
C GLY A 484 29.45 17.30 -17.49
N LYS A 485 30.40 18.23 -17.43
CA LYS A 485 31.18 18.68 -18.62
C LYS A 485 31.97 17.54 -19.26
N SER A 486 32.54 16.66 -18.44
CA SER A 486 33.29 15.48 -18.88
C SER A 486 32.44 14.56 -19.76
N SER A 487 31.22 14.24 -19.31
CA SER A 487 30.27 13.41 -20.07
C SER A 487 29.85 14.07 -21.39
N ILE A 488 29.70 15.39 -21.42
CA ILE A 488 29.41 16.12 -22.68
C ILE A 488 30.57 16.01 -23.66
N ALA A 489 31.81 16.14 -23.18
CA ALA A 489 33.01 16.06 -24.00
C ALA A 489 33.27 14.64 -24.56
N GLU A 490 32.83 13.61 -23.83
CA GLU A 490 32.82 12.22 -24.30
C GLU A 490 31.78 11.99 -25.40
N LEU A 491 30.58 12.58 -25.26
CA LEU A 491 29.49 12.43 -26.24
C LEU A 491 29.72 13.21 -27.53
N CYS A 492 30.20 14.45 -27.45
CA CYS A 492 30.33 15.34 -28.62
C CYS A 492 31.48 16.35 -28.45
N ASP A 493 31.70 17.19 -29.47
CA ASP A 493 32.59 18.33 -29.34
C ASP A 493 32.03 19.37 -28.35
N GLY A 494 32.64 19.45 -27.17
CA GLY A 494 32.19 20.35 -26.11
C GLY A 494 32.20 21.82 -26.51
N ALA A 495 33.17 22.27 -27.31
CA ALA A 495 33.22 23.66 -27.79
C ALA A 495 32.01 23.98 -28.68
N THR A 496 31.67 23.08 -29.60
CA THR A 496 30.45 23.18 -30.42
C THR A 496 29.20 23.17 -29.53
N PHE A 497 29.10 22.25 -28.57
CA PHE A 497 27.95 22.16 -27.67
C PHE A 497 27.71 23.46 -26.90
N TRP A 498 28.74 24.00 -26.24
CA TRP A 498 28.60 25.22 -25.43
C TRP A 498 28.34 26.46 -26.30
N SER A 499 28.93 26.54 -27.50
CA SER A 499 28.60 27.57 -28.48
C SER A 499 27.12 27.52 -28.86
N ARG A 500 26.57 26.32 -29.08
CA ARG A 500 25.15 26.10 -29.36
C ARG A 500 24.25 26.47 -28.19
N VAL A 501 24.67 26.22 -26.95
CA VAL A 501 23.92 26.69 -25.75
C VAL A 501 23.78 28.21 -25.80
N ASP A 502 24.89 28.93 -26.00
CA ASP A 502 24.91 30.39 -26.04
C ASP A 502 24.07 30.96 -27.20
N GLU A 503 24.21 30.39 -28.40
CA GLU A 503 23.42 30.78 -29.58
C GLU A 503 21.92 30.52 -29.36
N ARG A 504 21.57 29.30 -28.91
CA ARG A 504 20.17 28.88 -28.79
C ARG A 504 19.40 29.68 -27.76
N LEU A 505 20.05 30.08 -26.65
CA LEU A 505 19.46 30.96 -25.61
C LEU A 505 18.98 32.32 -26.14
N THR A 506 19.61 32.83 -27.20
CA THR A 506 19.25 34.11 -27.81
C THR A 506 18.17 34.00 -28.89
N SER A 507 17.74 32.77 -29.21
CA SER A 507 16.72 32.53 -30.24
C SER A 507 15.31 32.91 -29.78
N ASP A 508 14.53 33.51 -30.68
CA ASP A 508 13.10 33.72 -30.48
C ASP A 508 12.33 32.39 -30.59
N GLY A 509 11.18 32.30 -29.91
CA GLY A 509 10.26 31.16 -30.03
C GLY A 509 10.71 29.86 -29.34
N LEU A 510 11.63 29.94 -28.37
CA LEU A 510 12.01 28.77 -27.54
C LEU A 510 10.82 28.23 -26.75
N ALA A 511 10.65 26.91 -26.76
CA ALA A 511 9.75 26.25 -25.82
C ALA A 511 10.21 26.51 -24.37
N PRO A 512 9.29 26.73 -23.41
CA PRO A 512 9.63 26.96 -22.01
C PRO A 512 10.58 25.92 -21.42
N ALA A 513 10.33 24.63 -21.64
CA ALA A 513 11.19 23.55 -21.15
C ALA A 513 12.64 23.63 -21.69
N VAL A 514 12.81 23.99 -22.98
CA VAL A 514 14.13 24.14 -23.60
C VAL A 514 14.88 25.32 -23.00
N ARG A 515 14.20 26.45 -22.80
CA ARG A 515 14.79 27.63 -22.15
C ARG A 515 15.28 27.29 -20.74
N GLN A 516 14.45 26.60 -19.96
CA GLN A 516 14.81 26.19 -18.60
C GLN A 516 16.04 25.28 -18.60
N ALA A 517 16.11 24.29 -19.49
CA ALA A 517 17.24 23.39 -19.62
C ALA A 517 18.54 24.13 -20.01
N LEU A 518 18.45 25.08 -20.96
CA LEU A 518 19.59 25.91 -21.37
C LEU A 518 20.09 26.79 -20.21
N GLU A 519 19.20 27.43 -19.47
CA GLU A 519 19.55 28.26 -18.29
C GLU A 519 20.18 27.40 -17.19
N LYS A 520 19.64 26.21 -16.94
CA LYS A 520 20.21 25.24 -15.99
C LYS A 520 21.62 24.82 -16.39
N SER A 521 21.87 24.56 -17.68
CA SER A 521 23.20 24.21 -18.19
C SER A 521 24.27 25.28 -17.93
N LYS A 522 23.86 26.56 -17.80
CA LYS A 522 24.77 27.69 -17.55
C LYS A 522 25.21 27.84 -16.10
N GLN A 523 24.63 27.10 -15.15
CA GLN A 523 25.05 27.16 -13.75
C GLN A 523 26.46 26.55 -13.49
N ARG A 524 27.13 26.05 -14.56
CA ARG A 524 28.59 25.86 -14.80
C ARG A 524 29.48 25.16 -13.75
N ASP A 525 29.00 24.83 -12.57
CA ASP A 525 29.74 24.14 -11.49
C ASP A 525 29.32 22.66 -11.33
N TYR A 526 29.23 21.93 -12.44
CA TYR A 526 29.00 20.48 -12.43
C TYR A 526 30.27 19.75 -12.91
N ASP A 527 31.30 19.79 -12.08
CA ASP A 527 32.52 18.97 -12.22
C ASP A 527 32.62 17.97 -11.06
#